data_AF-A0A6I2R714-F1
#
_entry.id   AF-A0A6I2R714-F1
#
_cell.length_a   1.000
_cell.length_b   1.000
_cell.length_c   1.000
_cell.angle_alpha   90.00
_cell.angle_beta   90.00
_cell.angle_gamma   90.00
#
_symmetry.space_group_name_H-M   'P 1'
#
loop_
_entity.id
_entity.type
_entity.pdbx_description
1 polymer ?
#
loop_
_entity_poly.entity_id
_entity_poly.type
_entity_poly.pdbx_seq_one_letter_code
_entity_poly.pdbx_strand_id
1 'polypeptide(L)'
;MFTIYLLMRFSCGIGAALMQNNQLYYGSSGTSGELGHITVCKDGPLCACGNSGCLEAVASGEAIALQARDAVCSGLPTSLRERCGGASERIDAKLVFEAAAKGDAVALSIVDKATDYIGIGLAMAINILDPDCIVLCGGLTRNGPLFFDRVAHSMQMRQMRQAGRHVTLRLGTRGDYGTAIGAAHIISYNGWRVPRLEHYY
;
A
#
# COMPACT_ATOMS: atom_id res chain seq x y z
N MET A 1 -20.36 -15.75 14.02
CA MET A 1 -20.12 -14.76 12.96
C MET A 1 -18.65 -14.86 12.59
N PHE A 2 -18.32 -14.98 11.31
CA PHE A 2 -16.92 -15.04 10.86
C PHE A 2 -16.32 -13.63 10.95
N THR A 3 -15.10 -13.52 11.44
CA THR A 3 -14.39 -12.22 11.47
C THR A 3 -13.35 -12.16 10.38
N ILE A 4 -13.32 -11.07 9.61
CA ILE A 4 -12.36 -10.84 8.53
C ILE A 4 -11.59 -9.55 8.81
N TYR A 5 -10.26 -9.66 8.85
CA TYR A 5 -9.35 -8.52 8.96
C TYR A 5 -8.44 -8.48 7.75
N LEU A 6 -8.29 -7.29 7.19
CA LEU A 6 -7.32 -7.02 6.13
C LEU A 6 -6.22 -6.13 6.67
N LEU A 7 -4.97 -6.54 6.50
CA LEU A 7 -3.81 -5.68 6.73
C LEU A 7 -3.21 -5.27 5.40
N MET A 8 -2.97 -3.98 5.20
CA MET A 8 -2.30 -3.41 4.04
C MET A 8 -1.01 -2.71 4.51
N ARG A 9 0.12 -3.01 3.88
CA ARG A 9 1.42 -2.40 4.18
C ARG A 9 1.93 -1.63 2.96
N PHE A 10 2.18 -0.34 3.15
CA PHE A 10 2.68 0.58 2.13
C PHE A 10 4.11 1.02 2.46
N SER A 11 5.07 0.55 1.66
CA SER A 11 6.50 0.85 1.82
C SER A 11 7.11 1.09 0.43
N CYS A 12 8.32 0.59 0.15
CA CYS A 12 8.85 0.50 -1.22
C CYS A 12 7.89 -0.24 -2.18
N GLY A 13 7.17 -1.26 -1.67
CA GLY A 13 6.08 -1.96 -2.35
C GLY A 13 4.75 -1.86 -1.61
N ILE A 14 3.74 -2.60 -2.07
CA ILE A 14 2.42 -2.73 -1.44
C ILE A 14 2.13 -4.21 -1.22
N GLY A 15 2.06 -4.62 0.05
CA GLY A 15 1.66 -5.98 0.43
C GLY A 15 0.38 -5.97 1.23
N ALA A 16 -0.36 -7.08 1.20
CA ALA A 16 -1.49 -7.27 2.10
C ALA A 16 -1.58 -8.69 2.65
N ALA A 17 -2.32 -8.84 3.74
CA ALA A 17 -2.57 -10.11 4.39
C ALA A 17 -4.03 -10.15 4.86
N LEU A 18 -4.69 -11.29 4.62
CA LEU A 18 -6.04 -11.54 5.08
C LEU A 18 -6.00 -12.45 6.30
N MET A 19 -6.80 -12.12 7.32
CA MET A 19 -7.01 -12.96 8.48
C MET A 19 -8.50 -13.25 8.61
N GLN A 20 -8.85 -14.53 8.70
CA GLN A 20 -10.22 -15.00 8.89
C GLN A 20 -10.29 -15.82 10.16
N ASN A 21 -11.23 -15.52 11.05
CA ASN A 21 -11.39 -16.19 12.35
C ASN A 21 -10.08 -16.28 13.16
N ASN A 22 -9.33 -15.19 13.22
CA ASN A 22 -8.01 -15.11 13.87
C ASN A 22 -6.94 -16.05 13.28
N GLN A 23 -7.13 -16.53 12.06
CA GLN A 23 -6.15 -17.34 11.33
C GLN A 23 -5.74 -16.64 10.05
N LEU A 24 -4.45 -16.66 9.73
CA LEU A 24 -3.97 -16.16 8.44
C LEU A 24 -4.59 -16.99 7.31
N TYR A 25 -5.20 -16.30 6.36
CA TYR A 25 -5.77 -16.91 5.18
C TYR A 25 -4.73 -16.90 4.07
N TYR A 26 -4.18 -18.07 3.77
CA TYR A 26 -3.10 -18.28 2.81
C TYR A 26 -3.59 -18.61 1.39
N GLY A 27 -4.87 -18.96 1.22
CA GLY A 27 -5.37 -19.48 -0.05
C GLY A 27 -4.77 -20.85 -0.41
N SER A 28 -5.14 -21.41 -1.56
CA SER A 28 -4.69 -22.74 -1.98
C SER A 28 -3.19 -22.82 -2.28
N SER A 29 -2.59 -21.73 -2.74
CA SER A 29 -1.19 -21.67 -3.19
C SER A 29 -0.26 -20.97 -2.19
N GLY A 30 -0.75 -20.60 -1.01
CA GLY A 30 0.07 -19.90 -0.01
C GLY A 30 0.22 -18.39 -0.20
N THR A 31 -0.35 -17.83 -1.27
CA THR A 31 -0.14 -16.46 -1.75
C THR A 31 -1.43 -15.62 -1.77
N SER A 32 -2.37 -15.90 -0.87
CA SER A 32 -3.52 -15.02 -0.67
C SER A 32 -3.09 -13.62 -0.24
N GLY A 33 -3.86 -12.60 -0.64
CA GLY A 33 -3.66 -11.22 -0.18
C GLY A 33 -2.79 -10.37 -1.10
N GLU A 34 -2.56 -10.78 -2.34
CA GLU A 34 -1.80 -10.04 -3.36
C GLU A 34 -2.54 -8.80 -3.91
N LEU A 35 -3.11 -7.97 -3.02
CA LEU A 35 -3.79 -6.72 -3.39
C LEU A 35 -2.84 -5.71 -4.05
N GLY A 36 -1.54 -5.79 -3.79
CA GLY A 36 -0.54 -4.98 -4.51
C GLY A 36 -0.52 -5.24 -6.02
N HIS A 37 -0.95 -6.41 -6.47
CA HIS A 37 -0.86 -6.84 -7.87
C HIS A 37 -2.18 -6.80 -8.63
N ILE A 38 -3.27 -6.31 -8.02
CA ILE A 38 -4.52 -6.06 -8.76
C ILE A 38 -4.33 -4.90 -9.73
N THR A 39 -4.90 -5.00 -10.92
CA THR A 39 -4.86 -3.93 -11.92
C THR A 39 -5.86 -2.83 -11.53
N VAL A 40 -5.34 -1.65 -11.17
CA VAL A 40 -6.14 -0.44 -10.86
C VAL A 40 -6.02 0.63 -11.95
N CYS A 41 -5.04 0.47 -12.86
CA CYS A 41 -4.81 1.37 -13.98
C CYS A 41 -4.58 0.54 -15.25
N LYS A 42 -5.61 0.34 -16.08
CA LYS A 42 -5.55 -0.54 -17.25
C LYS A 42 -4.32 -0.31 -18.14
N ASP A 43 -4.01 0.95 -18.41
CA ASP A 43 -2.89 1.36 -19.28
C ASP A 43 -1.68 1.86 -18.46
N GLY A 44 -1.51 1.31 -17.26
CA GLY A 44 -0.46 1.69 -16.31
C GLY A 44 0.91 1.05 -16.60
N PRO A 45 1.92 1.39 -15.78
CA PRO A 45 3.29 0.89 -15.95
C PRO A 45 3.38 -0.62 -15.73
N LEU A 46 4.45 -1.23 -16.28
CA LEU A 46 4.80 -2.62 -16.04
C LEU A 46 5.13 -2.82 -14.55
N CYS A 47 4.55 -3.86 -13.95
CA CYS A 47 4.86 -4.31 -12.61
C CYS A 47 5.92 -5.42 -12.65
N ALA A 48 6.72 -5.53 -11.59
CA ALA A 48 7.70 -6.59 -11.45
C ALA A 48 7.09 -8.02 -11.46
N CYS A 49 5.79 -8.15 -11.18
CA CYS A 49 5.08 -9.43 -11.30
C CYS A 49 4.80 -9.86 -12.75
N GLY A 50 5.06 -9.00 -13.73
CA GLY A 50 4.85 -9.26 -15.17
C GLY A 50 3.52 -8.72 -15.73
N ASN A 51 2.60 -8.25 -14.89
CA ASN A 51 1.36 -7.58 -15.33
C ASN A 51 1.59 -6.06 -15.46
N SER A 52 0.61 -5.33 -16.02
CA SER A 52 0.62 -3.86 -16.09
C SER A 52 -0.45 -3.25 -15.20
N GLY A 53 -0.16 -2.06 -14.67
CA GLY A 53 -1.17 -1.26 -13.97
C GLY A 53 -1.51 -1.74 -12.56
N CYS A 54 -0.65 -2.58 -11.98
CA CYS A 54 -0.80 -3.05 -10.62
C CYS A 54 -0.81 -1.88 -9.62
N LEU A 55 -1.57 -2.01 -8.54
CA LEU A 55 -1.62 -1.02 -7.47
C LEU A 55 -0.23 -0.63 -6.96
N GLU A 56 0.64 -1.61 -6.75
CA GLU A 56 2.03 -1.40 -6.34
C GLU A 56 2.81 -0.56 -7.36
N ALA A 57 2.62 -0.82 -8.66
CA ALA A 57 3.36 -0.15 -9.73
C ALA A 57 2.96 1.33 -9.90
N VAL A 58 1.81 1.74 -9.36
CA VAL A 58 1.31 3.13 -9.48
C VAL A 58 1.31 3.92 -8.18
N ALA A 59 1.30 3.25 -7.02
CA ALA A 59 1.08 3.90 -5.72
C ALA A 59 2.02 3.48 -4.59
N SER A 60 2.95 2.55 -4.83
CA SER A 60 3.97 2.23 -3.84
C SER A 60 4.94 3.41 -3.61
N GLY A 61 5.74 3.33 -2.55
CA GLY A 61 6.77 4.33 -2.29
C GLY A 61 7.78 4.43 -3.45
N GLU A 62 8.13 3.31 -4.10
CA GLU A 62 9.00 3.36 -5.28
C GLU A 62 8.28 3.97 -6.48
N ALA A 63 6.99 3.66 -6.69
CA ALA A 63 6.21 4.26 -7.77
C ALA A 63 6.05 5.79 -7.61
N ILE A 64 5.88 6.27 -6.37
CA ILE A 64 5.85 7.71 -6.05
C ILE A 64 7.21 8.36 -6.33
N ALA A 65 8.30 7.72 -5.89
CA ALA A 65 9.65 8.21 -6.12
C ALA A 65 9.97 8.29 -7.62
N LEU A 66 9.63 7.25 -8.39
CA LEU A 66 9.84 7.18 -9.82
C LEU A 66 9.09 8.30 -10.56
N GLN A 67 7.80 8.49 -10.26
CA GLN A 67 7.00 9.58 -10.87
C GLN A 67 7.59 10.96 -10.57
N ALA A 68 8.15 11.16 -9.38
CA ALA A 68 8.79 12.41 -9.01
C ALA A 68 10.14 12.62 -9.69
N ARG A 69 10.93 11.55 -9.88
CA ARG A 69 12.17 11.58 -10.66
C ARG A 69 11.88 11.94 -12.11
N ASP A 70 10.89 11.30 -12.71
CA ASP A 70 10.45 11.58 -14.09
C ASP A 70 10.02 13.04 -14.24
N ALA A 71 9.21 13.56 -13.29
CA ALA A 71 8.80 14.96 -13.28
C ALA A 71 9.99 15.94 -13.27
N VAL A 72 11.00 15.68 -12.44
CA VAL A 72 12.22 16.50 -12.37
C VAL A 72 13.01 16.41 -13.68
N CYS A 73 13.18 15.21 -14.23
CA CYS A 73 13.90 14.97 -15.50
C CYS A 73 13.19 15.61 -16.69
N SER A 74 11.86 15.59 -16.73
CA SER A 74 11.04 16.24 -17.77
C SER A 74 11.00 17.77 -17.66
N GLY A 75 11.62 18.37 -16.64
CA GLY A 75 11.68 19.83 -16.51
C GLY A 75 10.44 20.47 -15.92
N LEU A 76 9.58 19.71 -15.22
CA LEU A 76 8.44 20.30 -14.54
C LEU A 76 8.89 21.27 -13.44
N PRO A 77 8.17 22.38 -13.22
CA PRO A 77 8.51 23.36 -12.19
C PRO A 77 8.16 22.82 -10.79
N THR A 78 9.13 22.14 -10.17
CA THR A 78 9.01 21.56 -8.83
C THR A 78 10.22 21.87 -7.96
N SER A 79 9.94 22.12 -6.68
CA SER A 79 10.96 22.27 -5.63
C SER A 79 11.80 21.00 -5.45
N LEU A 80 11.31 19.83 -5.88
CA LEU A 80 12.02 18.56 -5.78
C LEU A 80 13.40 18.59 -6.45
N ARG A 81 13.57 19.39 -7.52
CA ARG A 81 14.85 19.57 -8.22
C ARG A 81 15.94 20.17 -7.32
N GLU A 82 15.59 21.18 -6.54
CA GLU A 82 16.52 21.80 -5.59
C GLU A 82 16.74 20.89 -4.39
N ARG A 83 15.66 20.27 -3.90
CA ARG A 83 15.69 19.40 -2.71
C ARG A 83 16.50 18.11 -2.92
N CYS A 84 16.64 17.63 -4.15
CA CYS A 84 17.48 16.45 -4.45
C CYS A 84 18.97 16.80 -4.64
N GLY A 85 19.35 18.09 -4.60
CA GLY A 85 20.74 18.53 -4.75
C GLY A 85 21.35 18.19 -6.10
N GLY A 86 20.53 18.17 -7.16
CA GLY A 86 20.95 17.87 -8.53
C GLY A 86 21.04 16.38 -8.90
N ALA A 87 20.80 15.46 -7.95
CA ALA A 87 20.77 14.02 -8.20
C ALA A 87 19.34 13.49 -7.99
N SER A 88 18.59 13.27 -9.09
CA SER A 88 17.19 12.85 -9.03
C SER A 88 17.02 11.50 -8.33
N GLU A 89 18.01 10.63 -8.36
CA GLU A 89 18.01 9.31 -7.71
C GLU A 89 17.82 9.41 -6.18
N ARG A 90 18.14 10.56 -5.58
CA ARG A 90 17.94 10.83 -4.14
C ARG A 90 16.48 11.11 -3.77
N ILE A 91 15.60 11.27 -4.76
CA ILE A 91 14.17 11.47 -4.51
C ILE A 91 13.58 10.13 -4.08
N ASP A 92 13.01 10.11 -2.88
CA ASP A 92 12.21 9.02 -2.35
C ASP A 92 10.77 9.50 -2.04
N ALA A 93 9.86 8.59 -1.69
CA ALA A 93 8.49 8.97 -1.37
C ALA A 93 8.42 9.96 -0.20
N LYS A 94 9.31 9.86 0.79
CA LYS A 94 9.32 10.78 1.93
C LYS A 94 9.57 12.21 1.47
N LEU A 95 10.55 12.43 0.60
CA LEU A 95 10.85 13.74 0.04
C LEU A 95 9.68 14.31 -0.75
N VAL A 96 8.95 13.46 -1.48
CA VAL A 96 7.73 13.85 -2.22
C VAL A 96 6.63 14.30 -1.27
N PHE A 97 6.32 13.52 -0.24
CA PHE A 97 5.31 13.92 0.76
C PHE A 97 5.71 15.20 1.51
N GLU A 98 6.98 15.37 1.84
CA GLU A 98 7.47 16.62 2.45
C GLU A 98 7.35 17.83 1.52
N ALA A 99 7.59 17.66 0.22
CA ALA A 99 7.40 18.73 -0.76
C ALA A 99 5.90 19.07 -0.93
N ALA A 100 5.05 18.04 -0.99
CA ALA A 100 3.61 18.20 -1.05
C ALA A 100 3.05 18.95 0.19
N ALA A 101 3.56 18.64 1.38
CA ALA A 101 3.21 19.34 2.62
C ALA A 101 3.61 20.82 2.62
N LYS A 102 4.58 21.20 1.80
CA LYS A 102 5.01 22.60 1.60
C LYS A 102 4.30 23.28 0.43
N GLY A 103 3.30 22.63 -0.18
CA GLY A 103 2.50 23.19 -1.26
C GLY A 103 3.07 23.02 -2.66
N ASP A 104 4.06 22.14 -2.86
CA ASP A 104 4.56 21.83 -4.19
C ASP A 104 3.48 21.13 -5.03
N ALA A 105 3.04 21.79 -6.10
CA ALA A 105 1.91 21.33 -6.91
C ALA A 105 2.19 20.00 -7.64
N VAL A 106 3.43 19.76 -8.07
CA VAL A 106 3.82 18.51 -8.74
C VAL A 106 3.82 17.36 -7.73
N ALA A 107 4.42 17.57 -6.57
CA ALA A 107 4.43 16.58 -5.50
C ALA A 107 3.01 16.26 -5.00
N LEU A 108 2.16 17.28 -4.83
CA LEU A 108 0.74 17.11 -4.50
C LEU A 108 0.02 16.26 -5.53
N SER A 109 0.20 16.54 -6.83
CA SER A 109 -0.41 15.75 -7.91
C SER A 109 0.00 14.27 -7.86
N ILE A 110 1.27 13.99 -7.58
CA ILE A 110 1.78 12.61 -7.45
C ILE A 110 1.17 11.91 -6.23
N VAL A 111 1.12 12.60 -5.07
CA VAL A 111 0.49 12.07 -3.84
C VAL A 111 -1.00 11.81 -4.07
N ASP A 112 -1.71 12.70 -4.75
CA ASP A 112 -3.14 12.60 -4.99
C ASP A 112 -3.45 11.41 -5.89
N LYS A 113 -2.66 11.23 -6.96
CA LYS A 113 -2.78 10.07 -7.85
C LYS A 113 -2.52 8.76 -7.11
N ALA A 114 -1.45 8.68 -6.31
CA ALA A 114 -1.12 7.47 -5.56
C ALA A 114 -2.20 7.12 -4.51
N THR A 115 -2.64 8.11 -3.74
CA THR A 115 -3.68 7.91 -2.71
C THR A 115 -5.05 7.59 -3.32
N ASP A 116 -5.36 8.10 -4.50
CA ASP A 116 -6.58 7.73 -5.23
C ASP A 116 -6.57 6.27 -5.70
N TYR A 117 -5.45 5.78 -6.25
CA TYR A 117 -5.32 4.36 -6.59
C TYR A 117 -5.38 3.44 -5.37
N ILE A 118 -4.79 3.85 -4.24
CA ILE A 118 -4.91 3.10 -2.98
C ILE A 118 -6.39 3.06 -2.55
N GLY A 119 -7.11 4.17 -2.61
CA GLY A 119 -8.54 4.21 -2.32
C GLY A 119 -9.37 3.30 -3.22
N ILE A 120 -9.07 3.24 -4.53
CA ILE A 120 -9.65 2.27 -5.47
C ILE A 120 -9.42 0.83 -4.98
N GLY A 121 -8.17 0.48 -4.67
CA GLY A 121 -7.82 -0.88 -4.22
C GLY A 121 -8.52 -1.26 -2.91
N LEU A 122 -8.61 -0.34 -1.95
CA LEU A 122 -9.34 -0.56 -0.70
C LEU A 122 -10.85 -0.73 -0.93
N ALA A 123 -11.46 0.08 -1.79
CA ALA A 123 -12.87 -0.05 -2.12
C ALA A 123 -13.18 -1.40 -2.80
N MET A 124 -12.29 -1.87 -3.68
CA MET A 124 -12.40 -3.21 -4.27
C MET A 124 -12.34 -4.30 -3.20
N ALA A 125 -11.39 -4.20 -2.26
CA ALA A 125 -11.28 -5.15 -1.17
C ALA A 125 -12.53 -5.15 -0.27
N ILE A 126 -13.09 -3.98 0.05
CA ILE A 126 -14.35 -3.86 0.80
C ILE A 126 -15.49 -4.53 0.06
N ASN A 127 -15.67 -4.22 -1.23
CA ASN A 127 -16.78 -4.75 -2.02
C ASN A 127 -16.73 -6.28 -2.17
N ILE A 128 -15.54 -6.88 -2.13
CA ILE A 128 -15.34 -8.32 -2.30
C ILE A 128 -15.37 -9.06 -0.96
N LEU A 129 -14.76 -8.48 0.08
CA LEU A 129 -14.49 -9.17 1.34
C LEU A 129 -15.39 -8.76 2.50
N ASP A 130 -15.99 -7.57 2.45
CA ASP A 130 -16.76 -6.95 3.55
C ASP A 130 -16.08 -7.15 4.93
N PRO A 131 -14.83 -6.66 5.12
CA PRO A 131 -14.04 -6.97 6.30
C PRO A 131 -14.50 -6.16 7.52
N ASP A 132 -14.40 -6.71 8.73
CA ASP A 132 -14.69 -5.96 9.97
C ASP A 132 -13.72 -4.78 10.16
N CYS A 133 -12.46 -4.97 9.75
CA CYS A 133 -11.44 -3.95 9.87
C CYS A 133 -10.35 -4.06 8.80
N ILE A 134 -9.93 -2.89 8.31
CA ILE A 134 -8.75 -2.72 7.48
C ILE A 134 -7.69 -1.95 8.28
N VAL A 135 -6.51 -2.53 8.42
CA VAL A 135 -5.37 -1.92 9.11
C VAL A 135 -4.33 -1.48 8.08
N LEU A 136 -4.05 -0.18 8.04
CA LEU A 136 -3.04 0.42 7.18
C LEU A 136 -1.72 0.59 7.96
N CYS A 137 -0.65 0.07 7.40
CA CYS A 137 0.69 0.06 7.98
C CYS A 137 1.74 0.53 6.97
N GLY A 138 2.95 0.82 7.45
CA GLY A 138 4.12 1.08 6.61
C GLY A 138 4.59 2.54 6.62
N GLY A 139 5.59 2.85 5.80
CA GLY A 139 6.23 4.17 5.80
C GLY A 139 5.29 5.28 5.34
N LEU A 140 4.43 5.00 4.35
CA LEU A 140 3.55 6.02 3.77
C LEU A 140 2.46 6.50 4.74
N THR A 141 2.06 5.67 5.70
CA THR A 141 1.02 6.03 6.68
C THR A 141 1.48 7.09 7.69
N ARG A 142 2.79 7.40 7.74
CA ARG A 142 3.37 8.44 8.60
C ARG A 142 3.10 9.87 8.12
N ASN A 143 2.58 10.03 6.91
CA ASN A 143 2.31 11.34 6.32
C ASN A 143 0.96 11.96 6.75
N GLY A 144 0.31 11.38 7.76
CA GLY A 144 -0.88 11.93 8.40
C GLY A 144 -2.02 12.18 7.40
N PRO A 145 -2.70 13.34 7.46
CA PRO A 145 -3.80 13.71 6.56
C PRO A 145 -3.49 13.59 5.06
N LEU A 146 -2.26 13.89 4.65
CA LEU A 146 -1.85 13.80 3.23
C LEU A 146 -1.89 12.37 2.70
N PHE A 147 -1.89 11.36 3.57
CA PHE A 147 -2.08 9.98 3.19
C PHE A 147 -3.46 9.48 3.61
N PHE A 148 -3.73 9.49 4.93
CA PHE A 148 -4.89 8.81 5.50
C PHE A 148 -6.21 9.40 5.00
N ASP A 149 -6.38 10.72 5.06
CA ASP A 149 -7.65 11.35 4.71
C ASP A 149 -7.92 11.24 3.21
N ARG A 150 -6.89 11.35 2.36
CA ARG A 150 -7.01 11.20 0.90
C ARG A 150 -7.38 9.78 0.50
N VAL A 151 -6.72 8.79 1.10
CA VAL A 151 -7.05 7.36 0.89
C VAL A 151 -8.47 7.07 1.36
N ALA A 152 -8.82 7.51 2.57
CA ALA A 152 -10.16 7.30 3.14
C ALA A 152 -11.24 7.95 2.27
N HIS A 153 -11.02 9.17 1.80
CA HIS A 153 -11.92 9.86 0.89
C HIS A 153 -12.12 9.09 -0.42
N SER A 154 -11.02 8.73 -1.10
CA SER A 154 -11.09 7.99 -2.36
C SER A 154 -11.78 6.63 -2.22
N MET A 155 -11.52 5.93 -1.12
CA MET A 155 -12.18 4.67 -0.74
C MET A 155 -13.69 4.86 -0.53
N GLN A 156 -14.08 5.86 0.28
CA GLN A 156 -15.49 6.13 0.60
C GLN A 156 -16.33 6.46 -0.63
N MET A 157 -15.74 7.14 -1.62
CA MET A 157 -16.41 7.48 -2.87
C MET A 157 -16.71 6.26 -3.77
N ARG A 158 -16.05 5.12 -3.52
CA ARG A 158 -16.07 3.94 -4.40
C ARG A 158 -16.60 2.68 -3.74
N GLN A 159 -16.57 2.60 -2.41
CA GLN A 159 -17.13 1.46 -1.69
C GLN A 159 -18.65 1.39 -1.86
N MET A 160 -19.19 0.18 -1.93
CA MET A 160 -20.63 -0.05 -1.94
C MET A 160 -21.22 0.34 -0.59
N ARG A 161 -22.36 1.04 -0.60
CA ARG A 161 -23.02 1.51 0.64
C ARG A 161 -23.36 0.38 1.63
N GLN A 162 -23.63 -0.83 1.14
CA GLN A 162 -24.03 -1.98 1.96
C GLN A 162 -22.82 -2.76 2.50
N ALA A 163 -21.90 -3.19 1.62
CA ALA A 163 -20.68 -3.94 1.97
C ALA A 163 -19.62 -3.12 2.73
N GLY A 164 -19.82 -1.82 2.93
CA GLY A 164 -18.90 -0.94 3.68
C GLY A 164 -19.45 -0.48 5.03
N ARG A 165 -20.68 -0.83 5.40
CA ARG A 165 -21.41 -0.13 6.47
C ARG A 165 -20.78 -0.28 7.85
N HIS A 166 -20.05 -1.37 8.08
CA HIS A 166 -19.47 -1.71 9.37
C HIS A 166 -17.94 -1.77 9.35
N VAL A 167 -17.31 -1.56 8.18
CA VAL A 167 -15.86 -1.63 8.03
C VAL A 167 -15.18 -0.51 8.81
N THR A 168 -14.22 -0.86 9.67
CA THR A 168 -13.39 0.13 10.37
C THR A 168 -12.02 0.26 9.74
N LEU A 169 -11.61 1.48 9.38
CA LEU A 169 -10.27 1.77 8.88
C LEU A 169 -9.37 2.23 10.05
N ARG A 170 -8.20 1.61 10.22
CA ARG A 170 -7.28 1.91 11.33
C ARG A 170 -5.84 2.04 10.85
N LEU A 171 -5.05 2.84 11.56
CA LEU A 171 -3.59 2.85 11.43
C LEU A 171 -2.98 1.79 12.34
N GLY A 172 -1.98 1.06 11.84
CA GLY A 172 -1.20 0.13 12.65
C GLY A 172 -0.31 0.85 13.67
N THR A 173 -0.25 0.32 14.88
CA THR A 173 0.43 0.97 16.03
C THR A 173 1.79 0.37 16.38
N ARG A 174 2.23 -0.68 15.66
CA ARG A 174 3.46 -1.44 15.99
C ARG A 174 4.75 -0.90 15.38
N GLY A 175 4.66 0.21 14.61
CA GLY A 175 5.82 0.90 14.05
C GLY A 175 6.73 -0.01 13.22
N ASP A 176 8.04 0.25 13.29
CA ASP A 176 9.06 -0.46 12.50
C ASP A 176 9.23 -1.94 12.88
N TYR A 177 8.87 -2.31 14.11
CA TYR A 177 8.98 -3.68 14.60
C TYR A 177 7.77 -4.57 14.24
N GLY A 178 6.72 -4.00 13.63
CA GLY A 178 5.49 -4.74 13.30
C GLY A 178 5.75 -6.02 12.49
N THR A 179 6.64 -5.95 11.50
CA THR A 179 7.03 -7.11 10.68
C THR A 179 7.75 -8.18 11.51
N ALA A 180 8.72 -7.78 12.34
CA ALA A 180 9.49 -8.71 13.17
C ALA A 180 8.60 -9.39 14.22
N ILE A 181 7.69 -8.63 14.85
CA ILE A 181 6.70 -9.16 15.79
C ILE A 181 5.78 -10.17 15.09
N GLY A 182 5.28 -9.84 13.90
CA GLY A 182 4.45 -10.76 13.10
C GLY A 182 5.19 -12.06 12.75
N ALA A 183 6.45 -11.97 12.32
CA ALA A 183 7.27 -13.13 12.01
C ALA A 183 7.50 -14.03 13.23
N ALA A 184 7.81 -13.45 14.39
CA ALA A 184 7.96 -14.20 15.65
C ALA A 184 6.66 -14.90 16.08
N HIS A 185 5.52 -14.24 15.87
CA HIS A 185 4.21 -14.84 16.12
C HIS A 185 3.92 -16.01 15.19
N ILE A 186 4.29 -15.96 13.91
CA ILE A 186 4.08 -17.08 12.97
C ILE A 186 4.82 -18.35 13.44
N ILE A 187 6.04 -18.23 13.96
CA ILE A 187 6.81 -19.37 14.49
C ILE A 187 6.07 -20.01 15.67
N SER A 188 5.57 -19.18 16.59
CA SER A 188 4.82 -19.62 17.76
C SER A 188 3.46 -20.22 17.38
N TYR A 189 2.80 -19.62 16.38
CA TYR A 189 1.48 -20.01 15.88
C TYR A 189 1.51 -21.37 15.16
N ASN A 190 2.59 -21.68 14.45
CA ASN A 190 2.81 -22.99 13.84
C ASN A 190 3.39 -24.03 14.83
N GLY A 191 3.45 -23.72 16.13
CA GLY A 191 3.92 -24.65 17.16
C GLY A 191 5.37 -25.12 16.96
N TRP A 192 6.27 -24.22 16.54
CA TRP A 192 7.66 -24.54 16.20
C TRP A 192 7.82 -25.59 15.08
N ARG A 193 6.76 -25.90 14.34
CA ARG A 193 6.84 -26.71 13.12
C ARG A 193 7.33 -25.81 11.99
N VAL A 194 8.63 -25.61 11.92
CA VAL A 194 9.27 -25.12 10.69
C VAL A 194 9.10 -26.26 9.68
N PRO A 195 8.36 -26.09 8.56
CA PRO A 195 8.36 -27.08 7.51
C PRO A 195 9.82 -27.33 7.12
N ARG A 196 10.27 -28.59 7.10
CA ARG A 196 11.57 -28.88 6.51
C ARG A 196 11.54 -28.30 5.09
N LEU A 197 12.54 -27.51 4.76
CA LEU A 197 12.81 -27.10 3.38
C LEU A 197 13.26 -28.35 2.60
N GLU A 198 12.34 -29.29 2.40
CA GLU A 198 12.52 -30.37 1.45
C GLU A 198 12.23 -29.75 0.08
N HIS A 199 13.26 -29.69 -0.75
CA HIS A 199 13.26 -29.05 -2.05
C HIS A 199 12.07 -29.50 -2.91
N TYR A 200 11.23 -28.56 -3.31
CA TYR A 200 10.27 -28.76 -4.40
C TYR A 200 10.78 -27.96 -5.61
N TYR A 201 11.07 -28.67 -6.70
CA TYR A 201 11.36 -28.11 -8.03
C TYR A 201 10.07 -27.63 -8.69
#